data_AF-F1Z2H5-F1
#
_entry.id   AF-F1Z2H5-F1
#
_cell.length_a   1.000
_cell.length_b   1.000
_cell.length_c   1.000
_cell.angle_alpha   90.00
_cell.angle_beta   90.00
_cell.angle_gamma   90.00
#
_symmetry.space_group_name_H-M   'P 1'
#
loop_
_entity.id
_entity.type
_entity.pdbx_description
1 polymer ?
#
loop_
_entity_poly.entity_id
_entity_poly.type
_entity_poly.pdbx_seq_one_letter_code
_entity_poly.pdbx_strand_id
1 'polypeptide(L)'
;MGKLEELEQALSSKHLELEKLEDNYHRQAHDISEQFFELDSKRTELENLFQESYEATSYTLRKDYIVDEDSFRSLNQIIESFQTELDDGYNQVHQNLIELEDQTSRDYQKKRNQLEQKINALQRERRHLE
;
A
#
# COMPACT_ATOMS: atom_id res chain seq x y z
N MET A 1 36.51 -14.17 -28.84
CA MET A 1 36.12 -13.89 -27.44
C MET A 1 36.28 -15.17 -26.67
N GLY A 2 36.95 -15.11 -25.52
CA GLY A 2 37.19 -16.28 -24.69
C GLY A 2 35.95 -16.63 -23.85
N LYS A 3 35.79 -17.89 -23.48
CA LYS A 3 34.70 -18.37 -22.60
C LYS A 3 34.64 -17.59 -21.27
N LEU A 4 35.79 -17.09 -20.79
CA LEU A 4 35.89 -16.24 -19.61
C LEU A 4 35.22 -14.87 -19.82
N GLU A 5 35.48 -14.19 -20.96
CA GLU A 5 34.87 -12.89 -21.29
C GLU A 5 33.34 -13.02 -21.43
N GLU A 6 32.86 -14.11 -22.02
CA GLU A 6 31.42 -14.39 -22.15
C GLU A 6 30.75 -14.55 -20.77
N LEU A 7 31.42 -15.22 -19.82
CA LEU A 7 30.93 -15.37 -18.45
C LEU A 7 30.95 -14.06 -17.67
N GLU A 8 31.98 -13.23 -17.85
CA GLU A 8 32.05 -11.91 -17.24
C GLU A 8 30.93 -10.99 -17.74
N GLN A 9 30.66 -10.99 -19.04
CA GLN A 9 29.53 -10.24 -19.62
C GLN A 9 28.19 -10.76 -19.08
N ALA A 10 28.00 -12.08 -19.01
CA ALA A 10 26.78 -12.67 -18.47
C ALA A 10 26.57 -12.33 -16.98
N LEU A 11 27.64 -12.37 -16.17
CA LEU A 11 27.61 -11.96 -14.77
C LEU A 11 27.26 -10.49 -14.61
N SER A 12 27.91 -9.61 -15.37
CA SER A 12 27.63 -8.16 -15.35
C SER A 12 26.16 -7.89 -15.69
N SER A 13 25.65 -8.52 -16.75
CA SER A 13 24.24 -8.39 -17.13
C SER A 13 23.28 -8.88 -16.05
N LYS A 14 23.61 -9.94 -15.31
CA LYS A 14 22.75 -10.47 -14.24
C LYS A 14 22.78 -9.63 -12.98
N HIS A 15 23.93 -9.03 -12.65
CA HIS A 15 24.02 -8.05 -11.57
C HIS A 15 23.19 -6.79 -11.89
N LEU A 16 23.23 -6.29 -13.13
CA LEU A 16 22.39 -5.18 -13.56
C LEU A 16 20.89 -5.52 -13.50
N GLU A 17 20.52 -6.77 -13.84
CA GLU A 17 19.13 -7.23 -13.71
C GLU A 17 18.66 -7.28 -12.26
N LEU A 18 19.55 -7.66 -11.34
CA LEU A 18 19.27 -7.67 -9.90
C LEU A 18 19.10 -6.24 -9.36
N GLU A 19 19.98 -5.31 -9.71
CA GLU A 19 19.88 -3.90 -9.33
C GLU A 19 18.55 -3.28 -9.80
N LYS A 20 18.17 -3.51 -11.07
CA LYS A 20 16.89 -3.03 -11.60
C LYS A 20 15.69 -3.66 -10.89
N LEU A 21 15.80 -4.91 -10.46
CA LEU A 21 14.74 -5.58 -9.69
C LEU A 21 14.59 -4.93 -8.31
N GLU A 22 15.69 -4.62 -7.64
CA GLU A 22 15.73 -3.93 -6.35
C GLU A 22 15.14 -2.51 -6.45
N ASP A 23 15.57 -1.73 -7.45
CA ASP A 23 15.05 -0.39 -7.71
C ASP A 23 13.55 -0.38 -8.01
N ASN A 24 13.07 -1.39 -8.74
CA ASN A 24 11.64 -1.51 -9.02
C ASN A 24 10.85 -1.86 -7.75
N TYR A 25 11.34 -2.82 -6.98
CA TYR A 25 10.72 -3.19 -5.70
C TYR A 25 10.64 -2.00 -4.74
N HIS A 26 11.73 -1.24 -4.60
CA HIS A 26 11.73 -0.06 -3.72
C HIS A 26 10.74 1.02 -4.17
N ARG A 27 10.61 1.25 -5.48
CA ARG A 27 9.59 2.16 -6.01
C ARG A 27 8.18 1.65 -5.70
N GLN A 28 7.89 0.39 -5.98
CA GLN A 28 6.57 -0.20 -5.70
C GLN A 28 6.23 -0.15 -4.20
N ALA A 29 7.19 -0.47 -3.33
CA ALA A 29 7.00 -0.39 -1.88
C ALA A 29 6.74 1.05 -1.40
N HIS A 30 7.42 2.03 -2.01
CA HIS A 30 7.17 3.44 -1.75
C HIS A 30 5.75 3.85 -2.18
N ASP A 31 5.34 3.51 -3.40
CA ASP A 31 4.01 3.84 -3.93
C ASP A 31 2.88 3.21 -3.08
N ILE A 32 3.10 2.01 -2.53
CA ILE A 32 2.15 1.36 -1.60
C ILE A 32 2.09 2.11 -0.26
N SER A 33 3.24 2.54 0.26
CA SER A 33 3.31 3.34 1.49
C SER A 33 2.60 4.68 1.34
N GLU A 34 2.75 5.35 0.19
CA GLU A 34 2.01 6.58 -0.12
C GLU A 34 0.48 6.33 -0.15
N GLN A 35 0.04 5.19 -0.67
CA GLN A 35 -1.39 4.83 -0.67
C GLN A 35 -1.94 4.60 0.74
N PHE A 36 -1.17 4.00 1.66
CA PHE A 36 -1.57 3.91 3.07
C PHE A 36 -1.71 5.30 3.70
N PHE A 37 -0.72 6.17 3.48
CA PHE A 37 -0.77 7.54 3.99
C PHE A 37 -1.98 8.32 3.43
N GLU A 38 -2.25 8.19 2.13
CA GLU A 38 -3.41 8.83 1.50
C GLU A 38 -4.73 8.29 2.04
N LEU A 39 -4.83 6.99 2.30
CA LEU A 39 -6.01 6.36 2.89
C LEU A 39 -6.28 6.92 4.30
N ASP A 40 -5.26 6.99 5.15
CA ASP A 40 -5.37 7.55 6.51
C ASP A 40 -5.71 9.05 6.50
N SER A 41 -5.13 9.80 5.57
CA SER A 41 -5.44 11.22 5.39
C SER A 41 -6.91 11.40 5.00
N LYS A 42 -7.40 10.65 4.01
CA LYS A 42 -8.80 10.73 3.56
C LYS A 42 -9.78 10.33 4.65
N ARG A 43 -9.46 9.30 5.44
CA ARG A 43 -10.26 8.91 6.61
C ARG A 43 -10.38 10.08 7.57
N THR A 44 -9.26 10.70 7.92
CA THR A 44 -9.21 11.84 8.84
C THR A 44 -10.02 13.03 8.30
N GLU A 45 -9.89 13.33 7.00
CA GLU A 45 -10.67 14.40 6.35
C GLU A 45 -12.17 14.13 6.42
N LEU A 46 -12.61 12.89 6.17
CA LEU A 46 -14.01 12.50 6.25
C LEU A 46 -14.54 12.57 7.68
N GLU A 47 -13.77 12.11 8.67
CA GLU A 47 -14.13 12.21 10.09
C GLU A 47 -14.30 13.67 10.52
N ASN A 48 -13.39 14.56 10.10
CA ASN A 48 -13.46 15.99 10.42
C ASN A 48 -14.69 16.65 9.79
N LEU A 49 -14.91 16.46 8.48
CA LEU A 49 -16.06 17.01 7.76
C LEU A 49 -17.38 16.52 8.37
N PHE A 50 -17.41 15.26 8.78
CA PHE A 50 -18.56 14.66 9.43
C PHE A 50 -18.83 15.29 10.80
N GLN A 51 -17.80 15.45 11.62
CA GLN A 51 -17.93 16.08 12.94
C GLN A 51 -18.40 17.54 12.83
N GLU A 52 -17.83 18.32 11.91
CA GLU A 52 -18.28 19.69 11.64
C GLU A 52 -19.75 19.74 11.22
N SER A 53 -20.17 18.82 10.35
CA SER A 53 -21.56 18.71 9.88
C SER A 53 -22.53 18.33 11.01
N TYR A 54 -22.11 17.40 11.88
CA TYR A 54 -22.88 17.01 13.06
C TYR A 54 -23.04 18.18 14.03
N GLU A 55 -21.96 18.90 14.34
CA GLU A 55 -21.99 20.04 15.25
C GLU A 55 -22.90 21.16 14.73
N ALA A 56 -22.80 21.50 13.44
CA ALA A 56 -23.64 22.51 12.80
C ALA A 56 -25.14 22.11 12.79
N THR A 57 -25.43 20.84 12.49
CA THR A 57 -26.80 20.32 12.45
C THR A 57 -27.40 20.25 13.85
N SER A 58 -26.65 19.72 14.82
CA SER A 58 -27.04 19.66 16.22
C SER A 58 -27.30 21.05 16.81
N TYR A 59 -26.44 22.03 16.51
CA TYR A 59 -26.65 23.42 16.92
C TYR A 59 -27.97 23.98 16.37
N THR A 60 -28.26 23.73 15.08
CA THR A 60 -29.49 24.18 14.44
C THR A 60 -30.73 23.56 15.08
N LEU A 61 -30.72 22.25 15.31
CA LEU A 61 -31.84 21.53 15.93
C LEU A 61 -32.10 21.95 17.38
N ARG A 62 -31.08 22.42 18.12
CA ARG A 62 -31.24 22.94 19.49
C ARG A 62 -31.74 24.38 19.56
N LYS A 63 -31.71 25.12 18.45
CA LYS A 63 -32.07 26.54 18.40
C LYS A 63 -33.59 26.76 18.45
N ASP A 64 -34.38 25.75 18.10
CA ASP A 64 -35.83 25.81 18.16
C ASP A 64 -36.33 25.68 19.62
N TYR A 65 -37.37 26.47 19.97
CA TYR A 65 -37.95 26.50 21.34
C TYR A 65 -38.55 25.15 21.77
N ILE A 66 -38.77 24.23 20.82
CA ILE A 66 -39.23 22.87 21.04
C ILE A 66 -38.18 21.96 20.42
N VAL A 67 -37.57 21.10 21.24
CA VAL A 67 -36.63 20.08 20.76
C VAL A 67 -37.42 19.04 19.99
N ASP A 68 -37.14 18.90 18.70
CA ASP A 68 -37.68 17.81 17.87
C ASP A 68 -36.84 16.53 18.09
N GLU A 69 -37.30 15.68 19.01
CA GLU A 69 -36.66 14.41 19.34
C GLU A 69 -36.54 13.46 18.13
N ASP A 70 -37.48 13.51 17.18
CA ASP A 70 -37.44 12.65 16.00
C ASP A 70 -36.35 13.09 15.01
N SER A 71 -36.13 14.41 14.90
CA SER A 71 -34.99 14.96 14.15
C SER A 71 -33.64 14.57 14.77
N PHE A 72 -33.52 14.57 16.10
CA PHE A 72 -32.30 14.08 16.77
C PHE A 72 -32.08 12.58 16.61
N ARG A 73 -33.14 11.76 16.67
CA ARG A 73 -33.04 10.33 16.39
C ARG A 73 -32.58 10.06 14.96
N SER A 74 -33.12 10.79 14.00
CA SER A 74 -32.72 10.69 12.59
C SER A 74 -31.25 11.08 12.39
N LEU A 75 -30.80 12.16 13.03
CA LEU A 75 -29.39 12.57 13.02
C LEU A 75 -28.48 11.47 13.60
N ASN A 76 -28.84 10.87 14.73
CA ASN A 76 -28.06 9.80 15.34
C ASN A 76 -27.98 8.55 14.46
N GLN A 77 -29.09 8.16 13.81
CA GLN A 77 -29.10 7.05 12.86
C GLN A 77 -28.17 7.30 11.66
N ILE A 78 -28.15 8.53 11.15
CA ILE A 78 -27.23 8.92 10.06
C ILE A 78 -25.78 8.82 10.53
N ILE A 79 -25.47 9.21 11.77
CA ILE A 79 -24.12 9.07 12.34
C ILE A 79 -23.70 7.62 12.41
N GLU A 80 -24.54 6.77 12.99
CA GLU A 80 -24.22 5.34 13.15
C GLU A 80 -24.01 4.67 11.80
N SER A 81 -24.85 4.98 10.79
CA SER A 81 -24.68 4.46 9.43
C SER A 81 -23.38 4.94 8.80
N PHE A 82 -23.10 6.25 8.86
CA PHE A 82 -21.88 6.82 8.28
C PHE A 82 -20.61 6.25 8.91
N GLN A 83 -20.55 6.12 10.23
CA GLN A 83 -19.40 5.55 10.92
C GLN A 83 -19.16 4.09 10.52
N THR A 84 -20.23 3.30 10.44
CA THR A 84 -20.14 1.90 10.01
C THR A 84 -19.64 1.80 8.56
N GLU A 85 -20.22 2.57 7.65
CA GLU A 85 -19.82 2.57 6.23
C GLU A 85 -18.38 3.08 6.02
N LEU A 86 -17.97 4.08 6.79
CA LEU A 86 -16.59 4.59 6.75
C LEU A 86 -15.59 3.55 7.24
N ASP A 87 -15.87 2.89 8.37
CA ASP A 87 -15.01 1.86 8.92
C ASP A 87 -14.93 0.64 7.98
N ASP A 88 -16.07 0.18 7.44
CA ASP A 88 -16.11 -0.93 6.50
C ASP A 88 -15.32 -0.61 5.22
N GLY A 89 -15.54 0.57 4.65
CA GLY A 89 -14.81 1.05 3.46
C GLY A 89 -13.31 1.19 3.71
N TYR A 90 -12.92 1.79 4.82
CA TYR A 90 -11.52 1.91 5.22
C TYR A 90 -10.87 0.54 5.39
N ASN A 91 -11.50 -0.35 6.16
CA ASN A 91 -10.97 -1.68 6.42
C ASN A 91 -10.82 -2.50 5.14
N GLN A 92 -11.79 -2.42 4.23
CA GLN A 92 -11.70 -3.10 2.94
C GLN A 92 -10.49 -2.63 2.13
N VAL A 93 -10.30 -1.31 1.98
CA VAL A 93 -9.17 -0.77 1.21
C VAL A 93 -7.85 -1.07 1.91
N HIS A 94 -7.79 -0.93 3.23
CA HIS A 94 -6.62 -1.23 4.04
C HIS A 94 -6.17 -2.70 3.89
N GLN A 95 -7.11 -3.66 3.93
CA GLN A 95 -6.79 -5.07 3.70
C GLN A 95 -6.26 -5.32 2.29
N ASN A 96 -6.84 -4.69 1.27
CA ASN A 96 -6.34 -4.81 -0.10
C ASN A 96 -4.90 -4.28 -0.24
N LEU A 97 -4.56 -3.19 0.46
CA LEU A 97 -3.19 -2.66 0.47
C LEU A 97 -2.21 -3.60 1.18
N ILE A 98 -2.60 -4.23 2.29
CA ILE A 98 -1.80 -5.27 2.96
C ILE A 98 -1.54 -6.43 1.99
N GLU A 99 -2.57 -6.95 1.33
CA GLU A 99 -2.44 -8.05 0.38
C GLU A 99 -1.51 -7.69 -0.79
N LEU A 100 -1.60 -6.46 -1.27
CA LEU A 100 -0.75 -5.93 -2.33
C LEU A 100 0.72 -5.83 -1.90
N GLU A 101 0.99 -5.33 -0.69
CA GLU A 101 2.34 -5.26 -0.11
C GLU A 101 2.95 -6.66 0.02
N ASP A 102 2.19 -7.60 0.60
CA ASP A 102 2.57 -8.99 0.79
C ASP A 102 2.92 -9.67 -0.53
N GLN A 103 2.05 -9.51 -1.54
CA GLN A 103 2.25 -10.09 -2.86
C GLN A 103 3.48 -9.50 -3.55
N THR A 104 3.66 -8.18 -3.46
CA THR A 104 4.81 -7.47 -4.03
C THR A 104 6.13 -7.97 -3.42
N SER A 105 6.18 -8.12 -2.09
CA SER A 105 7.33 -8.66 -1.37
C SER A 105 7.64 -10.11 -1.77
N ARG A 106 6.63 -10.98 -1.83
CA ARG A 106 6.80 -12.39 -2.23
C ARG A 106 7.32 -12.52 -3.66
N ASP A 107 6.77 -11.74 -4.59
CA ASP A 107 7.20 -11.77 -5.99
C ASP A 107 8.63 -11.27 -6.18
N TYR A 108 9.00 -10.20 -5.47
CA TYR A 108 10.37 -9.70 -5.42
C TYR A 108 11.33 -10.77 -4.90
N GLN A 109 11.05 -11.37 -3.74
CA GLN A 109 11.89 -12.42 -3.15
C GLN A 109 12.06 -13.61 -4.10
N LYS A 110 10.99 -14.06 -4.75
CA LYS A 110 11.03 -15.15 -5.72
C LYS A 110 11.95 -14.83 -6.90
N LYS A 111 11.81 -13.64 -7.49
CA LYS A 111 12.64 -13.20 -8.63
C LYS A 111 14.10 -13.02 -8.22
N ARG A 112 14.35 -12.42 -7.05
CA ARG A 112 15.69 -12.23 -6.47
C ARG A 112 16.41 -13.55 -6.28
N ASN A 113 15.75 -14.52 -5.64
CA ASN A 113 16.31 -15.86 -5.42
C ASN A 113 16.69 -16.55 -6.74
N GLN A 114 15.85 -16.42 -7.79
CA GLN A 114 16.16 -16.98 -9.10
C GLN A 114 17.37 -16.31 -9.77
N LEU A 115 17.52 -14.99 -9.63
CA LEU A 115 18.67 -14.26 -10.15
C LEU A 115 19.95 -14.62 -9.39
N GLU A 116 19.91 -14.66 -8.06
CA GLU A 116 21.04 -15.06 -7.23
C GLU A 116 21.50 -16.48 -7.54
N GLN A 117 20.58 -17.44 -7.77
CA GLN A 117 20.93 -18.79 -8.20
C GLN A 117 21.66 -18.79 -9.55
N LYS A 118 21.19 -18.01 -10.53
CA LYS A 118 21.85 -17.89 -11.84
C LYS A 118 23.23 -17.25 -11.74
N ILE A 119 23.37 -16.19 -10.95
CA ILE A 119 24.65 -15.53 -10.67
C ILE A 119 25.63 -16.53 -10.03
N ASN A 120 25.18 -17.24 -9.00
CA ASN A 120 26.01 -18.24 -8.31
C ASN A 120 26.46 -19.36 -9.24
N ALA A 121 25.61 -19.82 -10.16
CA ALA A 121 25.97 -20.81 -11.17
C ALA A 121 27.06 -20.29 -12.12
N LEU A 122 26.89 -19.07 -12.64
CA LEU A 122 27.88 -18.42 -13.52
C LEU A 122 29.22 -18.18 -12.78
N GLN A 123 29.19 -17.78 -11.51
CA GLN A 123 30.40 -17.60 -10.69
C GLN A 123 31.13 -18.92 -10.41
N ARG A 124 30.40 -20.05 -10.30
CA ARG A 124 31.03 -21.37 -10.18
C ARG A 124 31.69 -21.77 -11.49
N GLU A 125 31.01 -21.57 -12.62
CA GLU A 125 31.57 -21.89 -13.93
C GLU A 125 32.83 -21.06 -14.22
N ARG A 126 32.83 -19.76 -13.89
CA ARG A 126 34.01 -18.90 -14.05
C ARG A 126 35.20 -19.41 -13.24
N ARG A 127 35.00 -19.77 -11.97
CA ARG A 127 36.03 -20.34 -11.09
C ARG A 127 36.60 -21.68 -11.57
N HIS A 128 35.88 -22.42 -12.42
CA HIS A 128 36.38 -23.65 -13.02
C HIS A 128 37.23 -23.41 -14.28
N LEU A 129 37.21 -22.20 -14.82
CA LEU A 129 37.96 -21.80 -16.02
C LEU A 129 39.17 -20.91 -15.70
N GLU A 130 39.22 -20.35 -14.49
CA GLU A 130 40.39 -19.72 -13.86
C GLU A 130 41.38 -20.79 -13.34
#